data_AF-A0A7U9ST47-F1
#
_entry.id   AF-A0A7U9ST47-F1
#
_cell.length_a   1.000
_cell.length_b   1.000
_cell.length_c   1.000
_cell.angle_alpha   90.00
_cell.angle_beta   90.00
_cell.angle_gamma   90.00
#
_symmetry.space_group_name_H-M   'P 1'
#
loop_
_entity.id
_entity.type
_entity.pdbx_description
1 polymer ?
#
loop_
_entity_poly.entity_id
_entity_poly.type
_entity_poly.pdbx_seq_one_letter_code
_entity_poly.pdbx_strand_id
1 'polypeptide(L)' 'MAMAAAKERSWVVRVEKNPEYCGVGAGGIQFANGKAVIKSARMARWFMEHGGYKVDEIKGGAADDGED' A
#
# COMPACT_ATOMS: atom_id res chain seq x y z
N MET A 1 16.24 -12.08 18.19
CA MET A 1 16.35 -11.47 16.84
C MET A 1 15.56 -10.17 16.86
N ALA A 2 16.24 -9.03 16.81
CA ALA A 2 15.58 -7.73 16.82
C ALA A 2 14.84 -7.55 15.49
N MET A 3 13.51 -7.64 15.52
CA MET A 3 12.67 -7.10 14.46
C MET A 3 12.86 -5.59 14.52
N ALA A 4 13.79 -5.09 13.71
CA ALA A 4 14.05 -3.65 13.59
C ALA A 4 12.71 -2.97 13.32
N ALA A 5 12.37 -2.00 14.17
CA ALA A 5 11.21 -1.13 14.02
C ALA A 5 11.21 -0.57 12.58
N ALA A 6 10.45 -1.22 11.70
CA ALA A 6 10.32 -0.82 10.32
C ALA A 6 9.47 0.45 10.37
N LYS A 7 10.17 1.59 10.46
CA LYS A 7 9.66 2.95 10.27
C LYS A 7 8.43 2.89 9.38
N GLU A 8 7.27 3.25 9.91
CA GLU A 8 5.94 3.00 9.36
C GLU A 8 5.79 3.58 7.96
N ARG A 9 6.30 2.82 6.99
CA ARG A 9 6.23 3.12 5.58
C ARG A 9 4.95 2.49 5.10
N SER A 10 4.13 3.31 4.49
CA SER A 10 2.97 2.86 3.76
C SER A 10 3.19 3.14 2.29
N TRP A 11 2.56 2.37 1.43
CA TRP A 11 2.62 2.57 -0.01
C TRP A 11 1.21 2.69 -0.54
N VAL A 12 0.99 3.65 -1.42
CA VAL A 12 -0.25 3.82 -2.16
C VAL A 12 -0.07 3.13 -3.50
N VAL A 13 -0.81 2.04 -3.71
CA VAL A 13 -0.87 1.33 -4.97
C VAL A 13 -2.05 1.88 -5.77
N ARG A 14 -1.83 2.26 -7.02
CA ARG A 14 -2.86 2.76 -7.94
C ARG A 14 -2.92 1.86 -9.17
N VAL A 15 -4.11 1.48 -9.59
CA VAL A 15 -4.33 0.67 -10.79
C VAL A 15 -4.34 1.60 -12.00
N GLU A 16 -3.27 1.60 -12.80
CA GLU A 16 -3.18 2.49 -13.97
C GLU A 16 -4.13 2.07 -15.08
N LYS A 17 -4.36 0.77 -15.23
CA LYS A 17 -5.25 0.22 -16.26
C LYS A 17 -6.73 0.45 -15.97
N ASN A 18 -7.11 0.63 -14.70
CA ASN A 18 -8.49 0.79 -14.29
C ASN A 18 -8.60 1.65 -13.01
N PRO A 19 -8.64 2.99 -13.16
CA PRO A 19 -8.65 3.90 -12.01
C PRO A 19 -9.97 3.87 -11.22
N GLU A 20 -11.02 3.21 -11.73
CA GLU A 20 -12.31 3.07 -11.03
C GLU A 20 -12.45 1.69 -10.36
N TYR A 21 -11.39 0.89 -10.34
CA TYR A 21 -11.42 -0.45 -9.78
C TYR A 21 -11.74 -0.45 -8.28
N CYS A 22 -12.87 -1.04 -7.90
CA CYS A 22 -13.27 -1.30 -6.53
C CYS A 22 -13.36 -2.82 -6.33
N GLY A 23 -12.48 -3.38 -5.49
CA GLY A 23 -12.40 -4.82 -5.30
C GLY A 23 -11.17 -5.25 -4.51
N VAL A 24 -11.08 -6.54 -4.21
CA VAL A 24 -9.91 -7.12 -3.53
C VAL A 24 -8.90 -7.56 -4.59
N GLY A 25 -7.69 -7.00 -4.54
CA GLY A 25 -6.58 -7.35 -5.41
C GLY A 25 -5.67 -8.43 -4.83
N ALA A 26 -4.49 -8.56 -5.43
CA ALA A 26 -3.50 -9.56 -5.02
C ALA A 26 -3.11 -9.41 -3.53
N GLY A 27 -3.00 -10.54 -2.84
CA GLY A 27 -2.64 -10.56 -1.42
C GLY A 27 -3.74 -10.09 -0.46
N GLY A 28 -5.01 -10.03 -0.91
CA GLY A 28 -6.13 -9.60 -0.06
C GLY A 28 -6.21 -8.09 0.13
N ILE A 29 -5.51 -7.31 -0.71
CA ILE A 29 -5.48 -5.85 -0.61
C ILE A 29 -6.76 -5.26 -1.18
N GLN A 30 -7.49 -4.48 -0.37
CA GLN A 30 -8.69 -3.80 -0.83
C GLN A 30 -8.33 -2.55 -1.63
N PHE A 31 -8.80 -2.48 -2.88
CA PHE A 31 -8.77 -1.30 -3.72
C PHE A 31 -10.11 -0.57 -3.67
N ALA A 32 -10.04 0.75 -3.51
CA ALA A 32 -11.14 1.69 -3.58
C ALA A 32 -10.81 2.79 -4.59
N ASN A 33 -11.67 2.99 -5.59
CA ASN A 33 -11.44 3.93 -6.69
C ASN A 33 -10.05 3.77 -7.33
N GLY A 34 -9.70 2.52 -7.64
CA GLY A 34 -8.42 2.16 -8.26
C GLY A 34 -7.21 2.38 -7.37
N LYS A 35 -7.37 2.62 -6.06
CA LYS A 35 -6.27 2.88 -5.13
C LYS A 35 -6.34 1.98 -3.91
N ALA A 36 -5.20 1.55 -3.41
CA ALA A 36 -5.08 0.78 -2.18
C ALA A 36 -3.90 1.29 -1.35
N VAL A 37 -4.06 1.30 -0.03
CA VAL A 37 -2.98 1.64 0.90
C VAL A 37 -2.49 0.36 1.55
N ILE A 38 -1.20 0.08 1.41
CA ILE A 38 -0.57 -1.10 1.98
C ILE A 38 0.53 -0.69 2.96
N LYS A 39 0.62 -1.38 4.09
CA LYS A 39 1.68 -1.18 5.10
C LYS A 39 2.83 -2.19 4.97
N SER A 40 2.77 -3.05 3.95
CA SER A 40 3.71 -4.14 3.75
C SER A 40 4.69 -3.85 2.61
N ALA A 41 5.97 -3.65 2.94
CA ALA A 41 7.04 -3.42 1.96
C ALA A 41 7.16 -4.57 0.94
N ARG A 42 6.95 -5.81 1.41
CA ARG A 42 6.95 -7.00 0.58
C ARG A 42 5.85 -6.97 -0.49
N MET A 43 4.66 -6.49 -0.12
CA MET A 43 3.56 -6.31 -1.08
C MET A 43 3.84 -5.13 -2.01
N ALA A 44 4.40 -4.04 -1.51
CA ALA A 44 4.77 -2.90 -2.34
C ALA A 44 5.75 -3.30 -3.44
N ARG A 45 6.80 -4.08 -3.13
CA ARG A 45 7.71 -4.63 -4.14
C ARG A 45 6.99 -5.50 -5.17
N TRP A 46 6.07 -6.37 -4.73
CA TRP A 46 5.30 -7.20 -5.66
C TRP A 46 4.52 -6.34 -6.68
N PHE A 47 3.84 -5.28 -6.22
CA PHE A 47 3.13 -4.36 -7.11
C PHE A 47 4.07 -3.50 -7.97
N MET A 48 5.30 -3.22 -7.52
CA MET A 48 6.31 -2.53 -8.32
C MET A 48 6.89 -3.42 -9.43
N GLU A 49 7.02 -4.73 -9.17
CA GLU A 49 7.51 -5.70 -10.16
C GLU A 49 6.42 -6.09 -11.18
N HIS A 50 5.15 -6.07 -10.78
CA HIS A 50 4.03 -6.34 -11.66
C HIS A 50 3.58 -5.07 -12.41
N GLY A 51 3.68 -5.09 -13.74
CA GLY A 51 3.24 -3.97 -14.58
C GLY A 51 1.72 -3.72 -14.51
N GLY A 52 1.33 -2.45 -14.56
CA GLY A 52 -0.07 -2.01 -14.51
C GLY A 52 -0.51 -1.39 -13.18
N TYR A 53 0.42 -1.29 -12.22
CA TYR A 53 0.22 -0.62 -10.94
C TYR A 53 1.28 0.45 -10.72
N LYS A 54 0.86 1.59 -10.17
CA LYS A 54 1.74 2.67 -9.75
C LYS A 54 1.84 2.66 -8.23
N VAL A 55 3.04 2.51 -7.71
CA VAL A 55 3.29 2.42 -6.27
C VAL A 55 4.05 3.66 -5.80
N ASP A 56 3.43 4.42 -4.91
CA ASP A 56 4.02 5.61 -4.31
C ASP A 56 4.26 5.37 -2.81
N GLU A 57 5.50 5.52 -2.34
CA GLU A 57 5.81 5.45 -0.91
C GLU A 57 5.31 6.71 -0.20
N ILE A 58 4.53 6.55 0.86
CA ILE A 58 4.07 7.62 1.75
C ILE A 58 4.66 7.43 3.15
N LYS A 59 5.16 8.53 3.71
CA LYS A 59 5.68 8.59 5.08
C LYS A 59 4.49 8.78 6.02
N GLY A 60 4.21 7.80 6.87
CA GLY A 60 3.09 7.83 7.79
C GLY A 60 2.07 6.77 7.43
N GLY A 61 2.08 5.67 8.19
CA GLY A 61 0.87 4.89 8.35
C GLY A 61 -0.21 5.80 8.94
N ALA A 62 -1.40 5.78 8.36
CA ALA A 62 -2.57 6.40 8.96
C ALA A 62 -2.79 5.78 10.36
N ALA A 63 -2.35 6.54 11.36
CA ALA A 63 -2.67 6.63 12.77
C ALA A 63 -1.75 7.78 13.24
N ASP A 64 -2.11 9.04 12.96
CA ASP A 64 -2.62 9.91 14.02
C ASP A 64 -2.63 9.22 15.39
N ASP A 65 -1.47 9.27 16.02
CA ASP A 65 -1.23 9.01 17.43
C ASP A 65 -1.93 10.14 18.21
N GLY A 66 -3.24 10.03 18.34
CA GLY A 66 -4.02 10.81 19.29
C GLY A 66 -3.91 10.17 20.66
N GLU A 67 -2.89 10.54 21.43
CA GLU A 67 -2.76 10.28 22.86
C GLU A 67 -3.22 11.54 23.64
N ASP A 68 -4.19 11.37 24.54
CA ASP A 68 -4.52 12.31 25.63
C ASP A 68 -4.07 11.69 26.97
#